data_AF-A0AA96X4P1-F1
#
_entry.id   AF-A0AA96X4P1-F1
#
_cell.length_a   1.000
_cell.length_b   1.000
_cell.length_c   1.000
_cell.angle_alpha   90.00
_cell.angle_beta   90.00
_cell.angle_gamma   90.00
#
_symmetry.space_group_name_H-M   'P 1'
#
loop_
_entity.id
_entity.type
_entity.pdbx_description
1 polymer ?
#
loop_
_entity_poly.entity_id
_entity_poly.type
_entity_poly.pdbx_seq_one_letter_code
_entity_poly.pdbx_strand_id
1 'polypeptide(L)'
;MKNLTPPPADTAHEAGLAALPAELATDSGLAKLPAAMQRLEFISLRTIMELFSSSGVLTPESVGRGSEEIINTLGAASRHHWLVRRWLVALVEREFLRLSNGNYSWEQIPESAVGADKLPEAYSALGFPLKWPSHIKSS
;
A
#
# COMPACT_ATOMS: atom_id res chain seq x y z
N MET A 1 -26.83 27.48 19.57
CA MET A 1 -26.00 26.39 19.00
C MET A 1 -26.96 25.32 18.48
N LYS A 2 -27.00 25.05 17.17
CA LYS A 2 -27.85 23.98 16.62
C LYS A 2 -27.11 22.66 16.79
N ASN A 3 -27.67 21.75 17.58
CA ASN A 3 -27.19 20.38 17.68
C ASN A 3 -27.48 19.68 16.34
N LEU A 4 -26.45 19.45 15.52
CA LEU A 4 -26.57 18.57 14.36
C LEU A 4 -26.46 17.13 14.88
N THR A 5 -27.60 16.47 15.06
CA THR A 5 -27.62 15.01 15.20
C THR A 5 -27.18 14.42 13.85
N PRO A 6 -26.19 13.52 13.80
CA PRO A 6 -25.78 12.89 12.54
C PRO A 6 -26.98 12.13 11.94
N PRO A 7 -27.12 12.13 10.61
CA PRO A 7 -28.20 11.42 9.95
C PRO A 7 -28.14 9.91 10.28
N PRO A 8 -29.29 9.21 10.27
CA PRO A 8 -29.32 7.76 10.43
C PRO A 8 -28.39 7.07 9.41
N ALA A 9 -27.79 5.95 9.81
CA ALA A 9 -26.82 5.23 8.99
C ALA A 9 -27.36 4.90 7.58
N ASP A 10 -28.64 4.55 7.49
CA ASP A 10 -29.31 4.24 6.21
C ASP A 10 -29.40 5.47 5.30
N THR A 11 -29.65 6.66 5.86
CA THR A 11 -29.68 7.92 5.11
C THR A 11 -28.28 8.33 4.64
N ALA A 12 -27.25 8.07 5.45
CA ALA A 12 -25.86 8.30 5.07
C ALA A 12 -25.39 7.29 4.01
N HIS A 13 -25.87 6.04 4.07
CA HIS A 13 -25.58 4.99 3.08
C HIS A 13 -26.18 5.34 1.72
N GLU A 14 -27.47 5.68 1.66
CA GLU A 14 -28.16 6.09 0.44
C GLU A 14 -27.58 7.38 -0.15
N ALA A 15 -27.25 8.37 0.69
CA ALA A 15 -26.58 9.59 0.23
C ALA A 15 -25.16 9.31 -0.31
N GLY A 16 -24.46 8.34 0.28
CA GLY A 16 -23.15 7.87 -0.19
C GLY A 16 -23.25 7.21 -1.56
N LEU A 17 -24.24 6.34 -1.77
CA LEU A 17 -24.49 5.69 -3.06
C LEU A 17 -24.92 6.71 -4.13
N ALA A 18 -25.79 7.66 -3.79
CA ALA A 18 -26.26 8.70 -4.70
C ALA A 18 -25.15 9.70 -5.11
N ALA A 19 -24.09 9.84 -4.29
CA ALA A 19 -22.94 10.68 -4.57
C ALA A 19 -21.88 9.99 -5.46
N LEU A 20 -22.01 8.68 -5.73
CA LEU A 20 -21.09 7.98 -6.60
C LEU A 20 -21.27 8.46 -8.05
N PRO A 21 -20.18 8.70 -8.79
CA PRO A 21 -20.24 8.88 -10.23
C PRO A 21 -21.00 7.74 -10.91
N ALA A 22 -21.87 8.05 -11.87
CA ALA A 22 -22.71 7.06 -12.56
C ALA A 22 -21.92 5.87 -13.13
N GLU A 23 -20.65 6.10 -13.51
CA GLU A 23 -19.73 5.07 -14.01
C GLU A 23 -19.34 4.03 -12.94
N LEU A 24 -19.22 4.45 -11.68
CA LEU A 24 -18.96 3.59 -10.52
C LEU A 24 -20.24 2.99 -9.94
N ALA A 25 -21.40 3.63 -10.17
CA ALA A 25 -22.70 3.14 -9.73
C ALA A 25 -23.25 1.96 -10.56
N THR A 26 -22.61 1.63 -11.69
CA THR A 26 -22.91 0.39 -12.42
C THR A 26 -22.25 -0.81 -11.74
N ASP A 27 -22.92 -1.97 -11.75
CA ASP A 27 -22.40 -3.25 -11.25
C ASP A 27 -20.97 -3.56 -11.76
N SER A 28 -20.63 -3.09 -12.97
CA SER A 28 -19.33 -3.32 -13.60
C SER A 28 -18.17 -2.51 -12.98
N GLY A 29 -18.46 -1.35 -12.37
CA GLY A 29 -17.45 -0.49 -11.76
C GLY A 29 -16.96 -1.05 -10.43
N LEU A 30 -17.88 -1.30 -9.50
CA LEU A 30 -17.57 -1.85 -8.18
C LEU A 30 -17.14 -3.33 -8.23
N ALA A 31 -17.66 -4.13 -9.18
CA ALA A 31 -17.23 -5.52 -9.34
C ALA A 31 -15.73 -5.66 -9.66
N LYS A 32 -15.09 -4.62 -10.23
CA LYS A 32 -13.65 -4.62 -10.54
C LYS A 32 -12.78 -4.17 -9.36
N LEU A 33 -13.37 -3.60 -8.31
CA LEU A 33 -12.64 -3.04 -7.17
C LEU A 33 -11.75 -4.08 -6.46
N PRO A 34 -12.20 -5.32 -6.17
CA PRO A 34 -11.35 -6.31 -5.53
C PRO A 34 -10.09 -6.64 -6.35
N ALA A 35 -10.24 -6.79 -7.67
CA ALA A 35 -9.12 -7.07 -8.57
C ALA A 35 -8.16 -5.86 -8.68
N ALA A 36 -8.70 -4.63 -8.72
CA ALA A 36 -7.89 -3.43 -8.71
C ALA A 36 -7.09 -3.26 -7.41
N MET A 37 -7.71 -3.55 -6.25
CA MET A 37 -7.04 -3.55 -4.95
C MET A 37 -5.93 -4.59 -4.86
N GLN A 38 -6.19 -5.82 -5.29
CA GLN A 38 -5.18 -6.89 -5.34
C GLN A 38 -4.00 -6.50 -6.24
N ARG A 39 -4.28 -5.87 -7.39
CA ARG A 39 -3.23 -5.38 -8.29
C ARG A 39 -2.39 -4.28 -7.66
N LEU A 40 -3.01 -3.30 -6.99
CA LEU A 40 -2.29 -2.24 -6.30
C LEU A 40 -1.42 -2.80 -5.17
N GLU A 41 -1.98 -3.71 -4.35
CA GLU A 41 -1.25 -4.37 -3.29
C GLU A 41 -0.02 -5.11 -3.83
N PHE A 42 -0.20 -5.92 -4.88
CA PHE A 42 0.88 -6.66 -5.52
C PHE A 42 2.02 -5.74 -5.99
N ILE A 43 1.69 -4.65 -6.69
CA ILE A 43 2.70 -3.70 -7.17
C ILE A 43 3.40 -3.00 -5.98
N SER A 44 2.63 -2.63 -4.96
CA SER A 44 3.16 -1.96 -3.76
C SER A 44 4.15 -2.85 -3.02
N LEU A 45 3.79 -4.12 -2.78
CA LEU A 45 4.65 -5.08 -2.10
C LEU A 45 5.93 -5.35 -2.91
N ARG A 46 5.84 -5.51 -4.23
CA ARG A 46 7.04 -5.66 -5.07
C ARG A 46 7.96 -4.46 -5.01
N THR A 47 7.40 -3.25 -4.97
CA THR A 47 8.19 -2.02 -4.83
C THR A 47 8.92 -1.97 -3.49
N ILE A 48 8.26 -2.40 -2.40
CA ILE A 48 8.89 -2.52 -1.08
C ILE A 48 9.98 -3.60 -1.08
N MET A 49 9.73 -4.74 -1.72
CA MET A 49 10.74 -5.80 -1.84
C MET A 49 11.99 -5.32 -2.57
N GLU A 50 11.81 -4.59 -3.68
CA GLU A 50 12.92 -3.99 -4.44
C GLU A 50 13.71 -2.98 -3.61
N LEU A 51 13.02 -2.14 -2.82
CA LEU A 51 13.67 -1.24 -1.87
C LEU A 51 14.56 -2.01 -0.88
N PHE A 52 14.08 -3.14 -0.36
CA PHE A 52 14.86 -3.95 0.59
C PHE A 52 16.05 -4.63 -0.09
N SER A 53 15.87 -5.16 -1.30
CA SER A 53 16.96 -5.75 -2.08
C SER A 53 18.02 -4.72 -2.46
N SER A 54 17.61 -3.59 -3.04
CA SER A 54 18.52 -2.53 -3.52
C SER A 54 19.24 -1.79 -2.40
N SER A 55 18.64 -1.68 -1.21
CA SER A 55 19.31 -1.13 -0.02
C SER A 55 20.32 -2.09 0.62
N GLY A 56 20.32 -3.37 0.23
CA GLY A 56 21.15 -4.40 0.86
C GLY A 56 20.76 -4.71 2.30
N VAL A 57 19.58 -4.28 2.75
CA VAL A 57 19.12 -4.51 4.14
C VAL A 57 18.85 -5.98 4.40
N LEU A 58 18.42 -6.73 3.38
CA LEU A 58 18.30 -8.17 3.41
C LEU A 58 19.00 -8.75 2.18
N THR A 59 19.93 -9.66 2.40
CA THR A 59 20.61 -10.38 1.32
C THR A 59 20.13 -11.84 1.29
N PRO A 60 20.12 -12.51 0.12
CA PRO A 60 19.78 -13.92 0.00
C PRO A 60 20.57 -14.85 0.93
N GLU A 61 21.81 -14.48 1.24
CA GLU A 61 22.74 -15.27 2.05
C GLU A 61 22.69 -14.92 3.55
N SER A 62 21.95 -13.87 3.95
CA SER A 62 21.91 -13.44 5.34
C SER A 62 21.09 -14.39 6.21
N VAL A 63 21.53 -14.58 7.45
CA VAL A 63 20.86 -15.41 8.49
C VAL A 63 19.55 -14.76 9.03
N GLY A 64 19.05 -13.72 8.34
CA GLY A 64 17.96 -12.86 8.75
C GLY A 64 18.39 -11.70 9.66
N ARG A 65 17.56 -10.66 9.74
CA ARG A 65 17.80 -9.45 10.54
C ARG A 65 16.59 -9.04 11.39
N GLY A 66 16.84 -8.43 12.53
CA GLY A 66 15.78 -7.90 13.39
C GLY A 66 15.12 -6.65 12.79
N SER A 67 13.89 -6.34 13.20
CA SER A 67 13.16 -5.18 12.69
C SER A 67 13.87 -3.83 12.94
N GLU A 68 14.46 -3.65 14.12
CA GLU A 68 15.24 -2.43 14.45
C GLU A 68 16.47 -2.28 13.56
N GLU A 69 17.18 -3.38 13.30
CA GLU A 69 18.36 -3.39 12.43
C GLU A 69 17.98 -3.00 11.00
N ILE A 70 16.86 -3.55 10.51
CA ILE A 70 16.31 -3.23 9.19
C ILE A 70 15.96 -1.74 9.11
N ILE A 71 15.21 -1.23 10.10
CA ILE A 71 14.79 0.18 10.17
C ILE A 71 15.99 1.13 10.16
N ASN A 72 17.02 0.82 10.94
CA ASN A 72 18.24 1.62 11.04
C ASN A 72 19.02 1.59 9.73
N THR A 73 19.15 0.41 9.09
CA THR A 73 19.84 0.26 7.81
C THR A 73 19.13 1.02 6.68
N LEU A 74 17.80 1.03 6.69
CA LEU A 74 17.00 1.83 5.74
C LEU A 74 17.08 3.35 6.00
N GLY A 75 17.70 3.78 7.11
CA GLY A 75 17.79 5.20 7.48
C GLY A 75 16.42 5.84 7.72
N ALA A 76 15.41 5.06 8.09
CA ALA A 76 14.06 5.56 8.28
C ALA A 76 14.00 6.47 9.53
N ALA A 77 13.46 7.69 9.37
CA ALA A 77 13.22 8.59 10.49
C ALA A 77 12.21 7.98 11.49
N SER A 78 12.34 8.28 12.79
CA SER A 78 11.54 7.66 13.87
C SER A 78 10.03 7.69 13.64
N ARG A 79 9.51 8.78 13.07
CA ARG A 79 8.08 8.93 12.70
C ARG A 79 7.58 7.92 11.66
N HIS A 80 8.47 7.24 10.94
CA HIS A 80 8.16 6.25 9.90
C HIS A 80 8.48 4.82 10.32
N HIS A 81 9.06 4.59 11.50
CA HIS A 81 9.43 3.24 11.96
C HIS A 81 8.23 2.30 12.00
N TRP A 82 7.06 2.79 12.43
CA TRP A 82 5.83 1.99 12.44
C TRP A 82 5.42 1.51 11.05
N LEU A 83 5.68 2.32 10.01
CA LEU A 83 5.33 2.00 8.63
C LEU A 83 6.23 0.88 8.10
N VAL A 84 7.54 0.96 8.38
CA VAL A 84 8.49 -0.11 8.02
C VAL A 84 8.13 -1.43 8.71
N ARG A 85 7.77 -1.39 10.01
CA ARG A 85 7.30 -2.60 10.71
C ARG A 85 6.05 -3.19 10.07
N ARG A 86 5.12 -2.34 9.62
CA ARG A 86 3.90 -2.80 8.93
C ARG A 86 4.20 -3.41 7.56
N TRP A 87 5.19 -2.89 6.84
CA TRP A 87 5.67 -3.51 5.60
C TRP A 87 6.26 -4.89 5.85
N LEU A 88 7.08 -5.05 6.90
CA LEU A 88 7.64 -6.35 7.28
C LEU A 88 6.55 -7.39 7.56
N VAL A 89 5.50 -7.00 8.30
CA VAL A 89 4.35 -7.88 8.57
C VAL A 89 3.64 -8.28 7.27
N ALA A 90 3.33 -7.31 6.40
CA ALA A 90 2.64 -7.58 5.14
C ALA A 90 3.45 -8.51 4.21
N LEU A 91 4.77 -8.38 4.20
CA LEU A 91 5.65 -9.27 3.42
C LEU A 91 5.71 -10.69 4.00
N VAL A 92 5.59 -10.86 5.32
CA VAL A 92 5.48 -12.18 5.95
C VAL A 92 4.12 -12.83 5.66
N GLU A 93 3.03 -12.07 5.78
CA GLU A 93 1.67 -12.56 5.47
C GLU A 93 1.52 -13.02 4.02
N ARG A 94 2.35 -12.49 3.12
CA ARG A 94 2.40 -12.85 1.70
C ARG A 94 3.53 -13.81 1.35
N GLU A 95 4.18 -14.39 2.37
CA GLU A 95 5.23 -15.42 2.22
C GLU A 95 6.46 -14.97 1.40
N PHE A 96 6.67 -13.65 1.28
CA PHE A 96 7.89 -13.10 0.67
C PHE A 96 9.05 -13.09 1.65
N LEU A 97 8.74 -12.82 2.92
CA LEU A 97 9.67 -12.92 4.03
C LEU A 97 9.26 -14.07 4.96
N ARG A 98 10.26 -14.68 5.58
CA ARG A 98 10.07 -15.56 6.74
C ARG A 98 10.48 -14.79 7.99
N LEU A 99 9.66 -14.89 9.04
CA LEU A 99 10.02 -14.46 10.39
C LEU A 99 10.38 -15.67 11.24
N SER A 100 11.59 -15.72 11.78
CA SER A 100 12.06 -16.81 12.65
C SER A 100 12.92 -16.25 13.76
N ASN A 101 12.57 -16.56 15.02
CA ASN A 101 13.25 -16.07 16.21
C ASN A 101 13.42 -14.54 16.25
N GLY A 102 12.44 -13.80 15.71
CA GLY A 102 12.48 -12.33 15.64
C GLY A 102 13.28 -11.74 14.47
N ASN A 103 13.90 -12.59 13.64
CA ASN A 103 14.66 -12.18 12.47
C ASN A 103 13.88 -12.44 11.17
N TYR A 104 13.91 -11.46 10.27
CA TYR A 104 13.32 -11.52 8.94
C TYR A 104 14.37 -11.94 7.92
N SER A 105 14.05 -12.92 7.07
CA SER A 105 14.88 -13.34 5.93
C SER A 105 14.02 -13.51 4.68
N TRP A 106 14.65 -13.48 3.50
CA TRP A 106 13.94 -13.78 2.25
C TRP A 106 13.44 -15.22 2.27
N GLU A 107 12.15 -15.41 2.01
CA GLU A 107 11.57 -16.71 1.66
C GLU A 107 11.51 -16.83 0.13
N GLN A 108 11.12 -15.74 -0.53
CA GLN A 108 11.09 -15.60 -1.98
C GLN A 108 11.87 -14.34 -2.36
N ILE A 109 12.95 -14.53 -3.11
CA ILE A 109 13.73 -13.42 -3.64
C ILE A 109 12.94 -12.85 -4.82
N PRO A 110 12.67 -11.53 -4.87
CA PRO A 110 12.02 -10.94 -6.03
C PRO A 110 12.92 -11.12 -7.26
N GLU A 111 12.42 -11.79 -8.29
CA GLU A 111 12.88 -11.50 -9.65
C GLU A 111 12.61 -10.01 -9.91
N SER A 112 13.55 -9.28 -10.51
CA SER A 112 13.63 -7.80 -10.55
C SER A 112 12.27 -7.10 -10.63
N ALA A 113 12.12 -5.92 -10.03
CA ALA A 113 10.89 -5.09 -9.97
C ALA A 113 10.16 -4.81 -11.29
N VAL A 114 9.56 -5.83 -11.89
CA VAL A 114 8.60 -5.68 -12.98
C VAL A 114 7.33 -5.06 -12.41
N GLY A 115 7.02 -3.82 -12.81
CA GLY A 115 5.72 -3.21 -12.59
C GLY A 115 5.66 -1.99 -11.65
N ALA A 116 6.78 -1.48 -11.12
CA ALA A 116 6.77 -0.24 -10.35
C ALA A 116 6.30 0.97 -11.19
N ASP A 117 6.60 0.95 -12.49
CA ASP A 117 6.09 1.85 -13.52
C ASP A 117 4.55 1.82 -13.67
N LYS A 118 3.90 0.76 -13.17
CA LYS A 118 2.44 0.55 -13.26
C LYS A 118 1.66 1.07 -12.05
N LEU A 119 2.33 1.66 -11.05
CA LEU A 119 1.68 2.30 -9.90
C LEU A 119 0.63 3.34 -10.32
N PRO A 120 0.93 4.28 -11.24
CA PRO A 120 -0.07 5.27 -11.68
C PRO A 120 -1.32 4.64 -12.28
N GLU A 121 -1.15 3.60 -13.10
CA GLU A 121 -2.29 2.87 -13.70
C GLU A 121 -3.13 2.16 -12.65
N ALA A 122 -2.48 1.55 -11.64
CA ALA A 122 -3.17 0.87 -10.55
C ALA A 122 -4.00 1.85 -9.69
N TYR A 123 -3.46 3.04 -9.41
CA TYR A 123 -4.21 4.12 -8.75
C TYR A 123 -5.37 4.63 -9.63
N SER A 124 -5.15 4.77 -10.93
CA SER A 124 -6.21 5.19 -11.86
C SER A 124 -7.37 4.20 -11.91
N ALA A 125 -7.10 2.89 -11.81
CA ALA A 125 -8.14 1.86 -11.75
C ALA A 125 -9.01 1.94 -10.49
N LEU A 126 -8.54 2.61 -9.44
CA LEU A 126 -9.28 2.89 -8.20
C LEU A 126 -9.98 4.27 -8.23
N GLY A 127 -9.94 4.98 -9.36
CA GLY A 127 -10.56 6.29 -9.52
C GLY A 127 -9.70 7.47 -9.06
N PHE A 128 -8.42 7.26 -8.73
CA PHE A 128 -7.49 8.36 -8.47
C PHE A 128 -7.00 8.99 -9.77
N PRO A 129 -6.82 10.32 -9.83
CA PRO A 129 -6.33 10.97 -11.04
C PRO A 129 -4.85 10.61 -11.30
N LEU A 130 -4.49 10.37 -12.57
CA LEU A 130 -3.10 10.10 -12.99
C LEU A 130 -2.14 11.28 -12.73
N LYS A 131 -2.67 12.48 -12.53
CA LYS A 131 -1.94 13.70 -12.20
C LYS A 131 -2.69 14.44 -11.11
N TRP A 132 -2.00 14.83 -10.05
CA TRP A 132 -2.57 15.73 -9.05
C TRP A 132 -2.83 17.09 -9.72
N PRO A 133 -4.02 17.71 -9.56
CA PRO A 133 -4.27 19.03 -10.12
C PRO A 133 -3.30 20.04 -9.49
N SER A 134 -2.48 20.65 -10.35
CA SER A 134 -1.40 21.58 -9.97
C SER A 134 -1.93 22.96 -9.59
N HIS A 135 -2.88 23.01 -8.65
CA HIS A 135 -3.47 24.25 -8.14
C HIS A 135 -3.11 24.46 -6.67
N ILE A 136 -1.82 24.53 -6.36
CA ILE A 136 -1.36 25.24 -5.17
C ILE A 136 -0.42 26.32 -5.69
N LYS A 137 -0.96 27.53 -5.87
CA LYS A 137 -0.12 28.72 -5.98
C LYS A 137 0.61 28.85 -4.64
N SER A 138 1.93 28.76 -4.68
CA SER A 138 2.79 29.27 -3.61
C SER A 138 2.53 30.76 -3.46
N SER A 139 1.82 31.13 -2.39
CA SER A 139 1.85 32.50 -1.85
C SER A 139 2.96 32.60 -0.82
#